data_AF-A0AA95RJ05-F1
#
_entry.id   AF-A0AA95RJ05-F1
#
_cell.length_a   1.000
_cell.length_b   1.000
_cell.length_c   1.000
_cell.angle_alpha   90.00
_cell.angle_beta   90.00
_cell.angle_gamma   90.00
#
_symmetry.space_group_name_H-M   'P 1'
#
loop_
_entity.id
_entity.type
_entity.pdbx_description
1 polymer ?
#
loop_
_entity_poly.entity_id
_entity_poly.type
_entity_poly.pdbx_seq_one_letter_code
_entity_poly.pdbx_strand_id
1 'polypeptide(L)'
;MVKLIGAIFIILATTWTGFEAAKHLSERPKQLRQLRSALQSLEAEIMYGHTPLHEAARRLAAQLSKPLSSFFEGFAKRLTDTETTVKDAWEDSLKEIWKQTAFKQGEFEIMKQFGETLGRHDRFSQQKHIMLTLSHLEREEADAIQSQAKYEKMVKSLGFFSGLLLIILLI
;
A
#
# COMPACT_ATOMS: atom_id res chain seq x y z
N MET A 1 26.85 31.97 19.21
CA MET A 1 25.45 31.69 19.61
C MET A 1 24.58 31.41 18.39
N VAL A 2 24.29 32.39 17.53
CA VAL A 2 23.39 32.22 16.36
C VAL A 2 23.84 31.13 15.38
N LYS A 3 25.14 31.05 15.04
CA LYS A 3 25.68 29.99 14.17
C LYS A 3 25.46 28.57 14.71
N LEU A 4 25.56 28.38 16.03
CA LEU A 4 25.39 27.07 16.68
C LEU A 4 23.92 26.63 16.63
N ILE A 5 23.00 27.56 16.90
CA ILE A 5 21.55 27.31 16.85
C ILE A 5 21.13 26.95 15.41
N GLY A 6 21.63 27.68 14.41
CA GLY A 6 21.37 27.37 13.00
C GLY A 6 21.87 25.97 12.59
N ALA A 7 23.06 25.59 13.03
CA ALA A 7 23.61 24.25 12.76
C ALA A 7 22.72 23.13 13.34
N ILE A 8 22.19 23.32 14.56
CA ILE A 8 21.27 22.35 15.18
C ILE A 8 19.99 22.21 14.34
N PHE A 9 19.39 23.31 13.90
CA PHE A 9 18.18 23.27 13.07
C PHE A 9 18.41 22.53 11.74
N ILE A 10 19.56 22.76 11.09
CA ILE A 10 19.92 22.07 9.85
C ILE A 10 19.97 20.56 10.08
N ILE A 11 20.69 20.10 11.11
CA ILE A 11 20.81 18.67 11.41
C ILE A 11 19.46 18.04 11.71
N LEU A 12 18.62 18.71 12.50
CA LEU A 12 17.29 18.18 12.82
C LEU A 12 16.42 18.06 11.56
N ALA A 13 16.42 19.08 10.70
CA ALA A 13 15.61 19.07 9.48
C ALA A 13 16.07 17.99 8.48
N THR A 14 17.37 17.87 8.22
CA THR A 14 17.88 16.88 7.25
C THR A 14 17.78 15.45 7.79
N THR A 15 18.01 15.26 9.10
CA THR A 15 17.83 13.96 9.75
C THR A 15 16.36 13.56 9.72
N TRP A 16 15.44 14.46 10.07
CA TRP A 16 14.00 14.21 10.00
C TRP A 16 13.58 13.78 8.59
N THR A 17 14.07 14.46 7.56
CA THR A 17 13.80 14.14 6.16
C THR A 17 14.30 12.72 5.80
N GLY A 18 15.49 12.34 6.26
CA GLY A 18 16.02 10.98 6.07
C GLY A 18 15.18 9.90 6.76
N PHE A 19 14.65 10.20 7.95
CA PHE A 19 13.73 9.30 8.65
C PHE A 19 12.38 9.16 7.96
N GLU A 20 11.80 10.25 7.44
CA GLU A 20 10.52 10.20 6.71
C GLU A 20 10.66 9.40 5.40
N ALA A 21 11.76 9.60 4.66
CA ALA A 21 12.04 8.82 3.46
C ALA A 21 12.23 7.31 3.78
N ALA A 22 12.86 6.99 4.90
CA ALA A 22 13.02 5.61 5.35
C ALA A 22 11.70 4.97 5.82
N LYS A 23 10.77 5.76 6.35
CA LYS A 23 9.44 5.29 6.75
C LYS A 23 8.66 4.75 5.55
N HIS A 24 8.72 5.41 4.39
CA HIS A 24 8.11 4.92 3.15
C HIS A 24 8.62 3.53 2.74
N LEU A 25 9.94 3.27 2.91
CA LEU A 25 10.54 1.96 2.64
C LEU A 25 9.99 0.87 3.58
N SER A 26 9.65 1.22 4.83
CA SER A 26 9.09 0.28 5.80
C SER A 26 7.57 0.05 5.66
N GLU A 27 6.82 1.05 5.19
CA GLU A 27 5.35 0.96 5.07
C GLU A 27 4.92 0.13 3.84
N ARG A 28 5.65 0.21 2.73
CA ARG A 28 5.32 -0.55 1.50
C ARG A 28 5.20 -2.06 1.74
N PRO A 29 6.20 -2.78 2.30
CA PRO A 29 6.07 -4.22 2.52
C PRO A 29 4.97 -4.58 3.53
N LYS A 30 4.73 -3.74 4.54
CA LYS A 30 3.64 -3.92 5.51
C LYS A 30 2.27 -3.84 4.84
N GLN A 31 2.04 -2.82 4.02
CA GLN A 31 0.78 -2.66 3.28
C GLN A 31 0.59 -3.79 2.25
N LEU A 32 1.65 -4.22 1.56
CA LEU A 32 1.59 -5.34 0.61
C LEU A 32 1.18 -6.64 1.29
N ARG A 33 1.76 -6.94 2.46
CA ARG A 33 1.39 -8.11 3.26
C ARG A 33 -0.07 -8.09 3.68
N GLN A 34 -0.53 -6.94 4.17
CA GLN A 34 -1.93 -6.74 4.58
C GLN A 34 -2.88 -6.91 3.40
N LEU A 35 -2.55 -6.31 2.24
CA LEU A 35 -3.32 -6.45 1.02
C LEU A 35 -3.38 -7.90 0.55
N ARG A 36 -2.24 -8.60 0.47
CA ARG A 36 -2.17 -10.01 0.07
C ARG A 36 -3.04 -10.90 0.96
N SER A 37 -2.94 -10.73 2.28
CA SER A 37 -3.77 -11.44 3.24
C SER A 37 -5.26 -11.14 3.04
N ALA A 38 -5.61 -9.87 2.81
CA ALA A 38 -7.00 -9.47 2.58
C ALA A 38 -7.57 -10.04 1.27
N LEU A 39 -6.80 -10.00 0.18
CA LEU A 39 -7.22 -10.58 -1.10
C LEU A 39 -7.33 -12.10 -1.05
N GLN A 40 -6.50 -12.77 -0.26
CA GLN A 40 -6.60 -14.21 -0.04
C GLN A 40 -7.87 -14.57 0.74
N SER A 41 -8.22 -13.80 1.78
CA SER A 41 -9.49 -13.96 2.47
C SER A 41 -10.68 -13.67 1.55
N LEU A 42 -10.58 -12.64 0.70
CA LEU A 42 -11.62 -12.31 -0.27
C LEU A 42 -11.79 -13.42 -1.32
N GLU A 43 -10.71 -14.03 -1.79
CA GLU A 43 -10.77 -15.18 -2.70
C GLU A 43 -11.53 -16.35 -2.09
N ALA A 44 -11.25 -16.70 -0.83
CA ALA A 44 -11.95 -17.77 -0.14
C ALA A 44 -13.45 -17.49 -0.02
N GLU A 45 -13.83 -16.24 0.30
CA GLU A 45 -15.24 -15.81 0.36
C GLU A 45 -15.90 -15.84 -1.04
N ILE A 46 -15.20 -15.49 -2.12
CA ILE A 46 -15.75 -15.54 -3.49
C ILE A 46 -15.91 -17.00 -3.96
N MET A 47 -14.93 -17.88 -3.67
CA MET A 47 -14.92 -19.25 -4.17
C MET A 47 -15.85 -20.17 -3.38
N TYR A 48 -15.88 -20.02 -2.06
CA TYR A 48 -16.55 -20.96 -1.15
C TYR A 48 -17.54 -20.28 -0.20
N GLY A 49 -17.50 -18.96 -0.08
CA GLY A 49 -18.37 -18.21 0.81
C GLY A 49 -19.80 -18.09 0.27
N HIS A 50 -20.75 -18.05 1.19
CA HIS A 50 -22.12 -17.59 0.93
C HIS A 50 -22.31 -16.11 1.31
N THR A 51 -21.25 -15.47 1.82
CA THR A 51 -21.25 -14.08 2.25
C THR A 51 -21.30 -13.16 1.03
N PRO A 52 -22.22 -12.19 0.97
CA PRO A 52 -22.20 -11.16 -0.07
C PRO A 52 -20.87 -10.39 -0.09
N LEU A 53 -20.37 -10.05 -1.29
CA LEU A 53 -19.06 -9.43 -1.47
C LEU A 53 -18.90 -8.11 -0.68
N HIS A 54 -19.97 -7.32 -0.58
CA HIS A 54 -19.97 -6.08 0.20
C HIS A 54 -19.78 -6.33 1.70
N GLU A 55 -20.31 -7.43 2.24
CA GLU A 55 -20.16 -7.78 3.65
C GLU A 55 -18.76 -8.35 3.92
N ALA A 56 -18.23 -9.19 3.03
CA ALA A 56 -16.85 -9.66 3.10
C ALA A 56 -15.86 -8.47 3.10
N ALA A 57 -16.06 -7.51 2.20
CA ALA A 57 -15.27 -6.28 2.15
C ALA A 57 -15.40 -5.45 3.45
N ARG A 58 -16.60 -5.30 4.00
CA ARG A 58 -16.82 -4.59 5.27
C ARG A 58 -16.11 -5.26 6.45
N ARG A 59 -16.11 -6.60 6.51
CA ARG A 59 -15.37 -7.36 7.54
C ARG A 59 -13.85 -7.14 7.42
N LEU A 60 -13.32 -7.14 6.20
CA LEU A 60 -11.90 -6.82 5.95
C LEU A 60 -11.57 -5.38 6.38
N ALA A 61 -12.43 -4.41 6.05
CA ALA A 61 -12.24 -3.02 6.43
C ALA A 61 -12.10 -2.82 7.95
N ALA A 62 -12.87 -3.58 8.75
CA ALA A 62 -12.83 -3.51 10.21
C ALA A 62 -11.56 -4.13 10.84
N GLN A 63 -10.87 -5.03 10.14
CA GLN A 63 -9.68 -5.73 10.64
C GLN A 63 -8.36 -5.09 10.17
N LEU A 64 -8.40 -4.35 9.06
CA LEU A 64 -7.23 -3.73 8.46
C LEU A 64 -6.92 -2.37 9.08
N SER A 65 -5.67 -1.94 8.98
CA SER A 65 -5.28 -0.55 9.28
C SER A 65 -5.45 0.34 8.05
N LYS A 66 -5.56 1.65 8.27
CA LYS A 66 -5.46 2.64 7.19
C LYS A 66 -4.10 2.52 6.47
N PRO A 67 -4.03 2.78 5.15
CA PRO A 67 -5.14 3.22 4.27
C PRO A 67 -6.03 2.09 3.74
N LEU A 68 -5.64 0.82 3.87
CA LEU A 68 -6.37 -0.32 3.30
C LEU A 68 -7.74 -0.55 3.92
N SER A 69 -7.91 -0.23 5.20
CA SER A 69 -9.24 -0.21 5.83
C SER A 69 -10.23 0.66 5.04
N SER A 70 -9.83 1.89 4.69
CA SER A 70 -10.66 2.83 3.94
C SER A 70 -10.91 2.39 2.50
N PHE A 71 -9.96 1.69 1.89
CA PHE A 71 -10.15 1.06 0.58
C PHE A 71 -11.32 0.07 0.60
N PHE A 72 -11.29 -0.91 1.51
CA PHE A 72 -12.33 -1.94 1.58
C PHE A 72 -13.67 -1.39 2.08
N GLU A 73 -13.66 -0.35 2.92
CA GLU A 73 -14.87 0.36 3.34
C GLU A 73 -15.54 1.08 2.17
N GLY A 74 -14.77 1.84 1.38
CA GLY A 74 -15.25 2.50 0.17
C GLY A 74 -15.80 1.50 -0.85
N PHE A 75 -15.10 0.37 -1.02
CA PHE A 75 -15.55 -0.71 -1.90
C PHE A 75 -16.87 -1.33 -1.43
N ALA A 76 -16.97 -1.66 -0.14
CA ALA A 76 -18.19 -2.20 0.44
C ALA A 76 -19.39 -1.26 0.26
N LYS A 77 -19.18 0.05 0.45
CA LYS A 77 -20.23 1.06 0.29
C LYS A 77 -20.70 1.16 -1.16
N ARG A 78 -19.78 1.23 -2.13
CA ARG A 78 -20.13 1.33 -3.56
C ARG A 78 -20.86 0.08 -4.07
N LEU A 79 -20.54 -1.10 -3.53
CA LEU A 79 -21.25 -2.33 -3.85
C LEU A 79 -22.70 -2.37 -3.34
N THR A 80 -23.07 -1.52 -2.37
CA THR A 80 -24.46 -1.39 -1.92
C THR A 80 -25.27 -0.40 -2.75
N ASP A 81 -24.61 0.45 -3.54
CA ASP A 81 -25.27 1.36 -4.48
C ASP A 81 -25.60 0.63 -5.79
N THR A 82 -26.83 0.79 -6.28
CA THR A 82 -27.38 -0.03 -7.39
C THR A 82 -26.84 0.36 -8.78
N GLU A 83 -26.08 1.45 -8.89
CA GLU A 83 -25.66 2.04 -10.18
C GLU A 83 -24.23 1.68 -10.61
N THR A 84 -23.50 0.85 -9.84
CA THR A 84 -22.08 0.58 -10.12
C THR A 84 -21.81 -0.90 -10.38
N THR A 85 -20.86 -1.19 -11.28
CA THR A 85 -20.37 -2.56 -11.45
C THR A 85 -19.33 -2.87 -10.37
N VAL A 86 -19.12 -4.16 -10.07
CA VAL A 86 -18.10 -4.59 -9.09
C VAL A 86 -16.71 -4.08 -9.49
N LYS A 87 -16.41 -4.07 -10.80
CA LYS A 87 -15.15 -3.54 -11.34
C LYS A 87 -15.02 -2.05 -11.05
N ASP A 88 -16.04 -1.25 -11.35
CA ASP A 88 -15.98 0.21 -11.20
C ASP A 88 -15.93 0.60 -9.72
N ALA A 89 -16.73 -0.07 -8.88
CA ALA A 89 -16.69 0.08 -7.43
C ALA A 89 -15.28 -0.17 -6.87
N TRP A 90 -14.59 -1.20 -7.36
CA TRP A 90 -13.23 -1.55 -6.96
C TRP A 90 -12.23 -0.48 -7.41
N GLU A 91 -12.25 -0.12 -8.70
CA GLU A 91 -11.29 0.81 -9.28
C GLU A 91 -11.43 2.22 -8.70
N ASP A 92 -12.65 2.70 -8.48
CA ASP A 92 -12.91 4.01 -7.89
C ASP A 92 -12.47 4.08 -6.43
N SER A 93 -12.73 3.02 -5.65
CA SER A 93 -12.25 2.92 -4.27
C SER A 93 -10.73 2.89 -4.20
N LEU A 94 -10.08 2.24 -5.16
CA LEU A 94 -8.62 2.17 -5.26
C LEU A 94 -8.04 3.55 -5.58
N LYS A 95 -8.61 4.27 -6.54
CA LYS A 95 -8.17 5.62 -6.94
C LYS A 95 -8.26 6.62 -5.78
N GLU A 96 -9.31 6.53 -4.98
CA GLU A 96 -9.58 7.46 -3.87
C GLU A 96 -8.48 7.43 -2.79
N ILE A 97 -7.98 6.23 -2.47
CA ILE A 97 -6.98 6.02 -1.43
C ILE A 97 -5.55 5.95 -1.96
N TRP A 98 -5.35 5.88 -3.28
CA TRP A 98 -4.06 5.57 -3.90
C TRP A 98 -2.89 6.43 -3.38
N LYS A 99 -3.11 7.74 -3.30
CA LYS A 99 -2.09 8.72 -2.84
C LYS A 99 -1.70 8.57 -1.37
N GLN A 100 -2.49 7.84 -0.58
CA GLN A 100 -2.24 7.58 0.83
C GLN A 100 -1.48 6.26 1.06
N THR A 101 -1.36 5.44 0.01
CA THR A 101 -0.64 4.17 0.07
C THR A 101 0.86 4.37 -0.12
N ALA A 102 1.65 3.39 0.32
CA ALA A 102 3.08 3.29 0.04
C ALA A 102 3.38 2.48 -1.23
N PHE A 103 2.36 2.18 -2.04
CA PHE A 103 2.47 1.37 -3.24
C PHE A 103 3.08 2.15 -4.41
N LYS A 104 3.57 1.40 -5.41
CA LYS A 104 4.03 1.95 -6.69
C LYS A 104 3.01 1.66 -7.79
N GLN A 105 3.24 2.23 -8.97
CA GLN A 105 2.35 2.04 -10.12
C GLN A 105 2.15 0.56 -10.50
N GLY A 106 3.16 -0.30 -10.29
CA GLY A 106 3.03 -1.74 -10.57
C GLY A 106 1.91 -2.39 -9.77
N GLU A 107 1.82 -2.10 -8.47
CA GLU A 107 0.74 -2.58 -7.61
C GLU A 107 -0.63 -2.02 -8.01
N PHE A 108 -0.69 -0.79 -8.56
CA PHE A 108 -1.95 -0.23 -9.06
C PHE A 108 -2.50 -1.10 -10.19
N GLU A 109 -1.66 -1.44 -11.16
CA GLU A 109 -2.08 -2.26 -12.30
C GLU A 109 -2.45 -3.67 -11.86
N ILE A 110 -1.70 -4.26 -10.92
CA ILE A 110 -2.03 -5.57 -10.34
C ILE A 110 -3.42 -5.53 -9.68
N MET A 111 -3.69 -4.51 -8.87
CA MET A 111 -4.99 -4.35 -8.20
C MET A 111 -6.12 -4.03 -9.18
N LYS A 112 -5.85 -3.25 -10.23
CA LYS A 112 -6.83 -2.96 -11.28
C LYS A 112 -7.24 -4.24 -12.00
N GLN A 113 -6.27 -5.05 -12.43
CA GLN A 113 -6.51 -6.34 -13.07
C GLN A 113 -7.29 -7.32 -12.17
N PHE A 114 -7.02 -7.28 -10.86
CA PHE A 114 -7.82 -8.03 -9.88
C PHE A 114 -9.29 -7.58 -9.91
N GLY A 115 -9.57 -6.28 -9.90
CA GLY A 115 -10.92 -5.74 -10.01
C GLY A 115 -11.65 -6.17 -11.28
N GLU A 116 -10.96 -6.27 -12.41
CA GLU A 116 -11.51 -6.78 -13.68
C GLU A 116 -11.82 -8.28 -13.67
N THR A 117 -11.23 -9.01 -12.71
CA THR A 117 -11.47 -10.43 -12.48
C THR A 117 -12.70 -10.64 -11.61
N LEU A 118 -13.08 -9.66 -10.78
CA LEU A 118 -14.29 -9.70 -9.97
C LEU A 118 -15.54 -9.63 -10.87
N GLY A 119 -16.53 -10.49 -10.59
CA GLY A 119 -17.80 -10.53 -11.35
C GLY A 119 -17.79 -11.32 -12.66
N ARG A 120 -16.70 -12.04 -12.99
CA ARG A 120 -16.68 -12.97 -14.14
C ARG A 120 -17.46 -14.25 -13.81
N HIS A 121 -18.13 -14.82 -14.83
CA HIS A 121 -19.01 -15.99 -14.64
C HIS A 121 -18.27 -17.33 -14.52
N ASP A 122 -17.07 -17.47 -15.10
CA ASP A 122 -16.29 -18.70 -15.00
C ASP A 122 -15.44 -18.71 -13.72
N ARG A 123 -15.92 -19.42 -12.69
CA ARG A 123 -15.26 -19.54 -11.39
C ARG A 123 -13.85 -20.10 -11.47
N PHE A 124 -13.60 -21.07 -12.36
CA PHE A 124 -12.28 -21.71 -12.43
C PHE A 124 -11.22 -20.78 -13.02
N SER A 125 -11.55 -20.08 -14.12
CA SER A 125 -10.69 -19.04 -14.67
C SER A 125 -10.53 -17.87 -13.70
N GLN A 126 -11.61 -17.45 -13.04
CA GLN A 126 -11.58 -16.39 -12.03
C GLN A 126 -10.60 -16.73 -10.89
N GLN A 127 -10.66 -17.95 -10.34
CA GLN A 127 -9.74 -18.40 -9.30
C GLN A 127 -8.29 -18.37 -9.75
N LYS A 128 -8.00 -18.86 -10.96
CA LYS A 128 -6.63 -18.82 -11.53
C LYS A 128 -6.10 -17.40 -11.65
N HIS A 129 -6.93 -16.47 -12.12
CA HIS A 129 -6.55 -15.07 -12.22
C HIS A 129 -6.31 -14.44 -10.85
N ILE A 130 -7.13 -14.74 -9.84
CA ILE A 130 -6.91 -14.27 -8.47
C ILE A 130 -5.60 -14.83 -7.90
N MET A 131 -5.34 -16.13 -8.07
CA MET A 131 -4.08 -16.75 -7.63
C MET A 131 -2.86 -16.14 -8.32
N LEU A 132 -2.99 -15.79 -9.60
CA LEU A 132 -1.95 -15.08 -10.34
C LEU A 132 -1.70 -13.69 -9.72
N THR A 133 -2.73 -12.91 -9.41
CA THR A 133 -2.62 -11.63 -8.70
C THR A 133 -1.90 -11.80 -7.36
N LEU A 134 -2.27 -12.79 -6.56
CA LEU A 134 -1.62 -13.05 -5.26
C LEU A 134 -0.13 -13.37 -5.42
N SER A 135 0.24 -14.17 -6.45
CA SER A 135 1.64 -14.44 -6.77
C SER A 135 2.40 -13.18 -7.19
N HIS A 136 1.77 -12.27 -7.94
CA HIS A 136 2.38 -10.99 -8.29
C HIS A 136 2.62 -10.12 -7.05
N LEU A 137 1.64 -10.02 -6.15
CA LEU A 137 1.78 -9.27 -4.90
C LEU A 137 2.84 -9.88 -3.96
N GLU A 138 2.97 -11.21 -3.93
CA GLU A 138 4.01 -11.88 -3.15
C GLU A 138 5.42 -11.51 -3.66
N ARG A 139 5.62 -11.44 -4.97
CA ARG A 139 6.89 -10.98 -5.56
C ARG A 139 7.17 -9.52 -5.21
N GLU A 140 6.17 -8.65 -5.34
CA GLU A 140 6.32 -7.24 -4.95
C GLU A 140 6.60 -7.08 -3.45
N GLU A 141 6.02 -7.92 -2.59
CA GLU A 141 6.29 -7.95 -1.16
C GLU A 141 7.76 -8.33 -0.89
N ALA A 142 8.26 -9.38 -1.54
CA ALA A 142 9.65 -9.82 -1.43
C ALA A 142 10.63 -8.73 -1.89
N ASP A 143 10.36 -8.09 -3.03
CA ASP A 143 11.16 -6.98 -3.56
C ASP A 143 11.13 -5.75 -2.63
N ALA A 144 9.98 -5.47 -2.02
CA ALA A 144 9.83 -4.41 -1.04
C ALA A 144 10.65 -4.68 0.23
N ILE A 145 10.65 -5.92 0.74
CA ILE A 145 11.45 -6.34 1.89
C ILE A 145 12.94 -6.20 1.59
N GLN A 146 13.39 -6.66 0.41
CA GLN A 146 14.79 -6.53 0.00
C GLN A 146 15.21 -5.06 -0.12
N SER A 147 14.35 -4.23 -0.73
CA SER A 147 14.58 -2.79 -0.87
C SER A 147 14.66 -2.10 0.49
N GLN A 148 13.77 -2.45 1.42
CA GLN A 148 13.82 -1.94 2.79
C GLN A 148 15.15 -2.29 3.46
N ALA A 149 15.54 -3.57 3.44
CA ALA A 149 16.78 -4.03 4.06
C ALA A 149 18.02 -3.33 3.50
N LYS A 150 18.03 -3.07 2.18
CA LYS A 150 19.15 -2.43 1.49
C LYS A 150 19.23 -0.92 1.74
N TYR A 151 18.10 -0.21 1.69
CA TYR A 151 18.11 1.25 1.60
C TYR A 151 17.68 1.97 2.88
N GLU A 152 16.95 1.33 3.81
CA GLU A 152 16.40 2.02 4.98
C GLU A 152 17.49 2.66 5.85
N LYS A 153 18.54 1.89 6.19
CA LYS A 153 19.68 2.40 6.97
C LYS A 153 20.46 3.46 6.20
N MET A 154 20.65 3.24 4.90
CA MET A 154 21.40 4.14 4.03
C MET A 154 20.74 5.52 3.96
N VAL A 155 19.42 5.58 3.74
CA VAL A 155 18.67 6.84 3.63
C VAL A 155 18.64 7.60 4.96
N LYS A 156 18.50 6.90 6.10
CA LYS A 156 18.61 7.52 7.43
C LYS A 156 19.98 8.18 7.62
N SER A 157 21.07 7.46 7.29
CA SER A 157 22.43 7.99 7.39
C SER A 157 22.67 9.15 6.42
N LEU A 158 22.12 9.10 5.20
CA LEU A 158 22.26 10.16 4.20
C LEU A 158 21.63 11.49 4.68
N GLY A 159 20.52 11.42 5.41
CA GLY A 159 19.89 12.60 6.02
C GLY A 159 20.81 13.28 7.05
N PHE A 160 21.49 12.51 7.88
CA PHE A 160 22.46 13.06 8.82
C PHE A 160 23.69 13.65 8.12
N PHE A 161 24.30 12.90 7.19
CA PHE A 161 25.49 13.35 6.46
C PHE A 161 25.24 14.56 5.57
N SER A 162 24.07 14.70 4.96
CA SER A 162 23.71 15.89 4.20
C SER A 162 23.61 17.13 5.09
N GLY A 163 23.11 17.00 6.33
CA GLY A 163 23.12 18.09 7.31
C GLY A 163 24.53 18.52 7.71
N LEU A 164 25.43 17.55 7.94
CA LEU A 164 26.84 17.85 8.20
C LEU A 164 27.50 18.60 7.04
N LEU A 165 27.25 18.15 5.80
CA LEU A 165 27.78 18.81 4.61
C LEU A 165 27.28 20.26 4.50
N LEU A 166 25.99 20.50 4.72
CA LEU A 166 25.41 21.85 4.69
C LEU A 166 26.02 22.76 5.76
N ILE A 167 26.26 22.24 6.97
CA ILE A 167 26.95 22.99 8.02
C ILE A 167 28.36 23.41 7.57
N ILE A 168 29.13 22.49 6.99
CA ILE A 168 30.49 22.77 6.51
C ILE A 168 30.48 23.86 5.43
N LEU A 169 29.49 23.85 4.53
CA LEU A 169 29.38 24.84 3.46
C LEU A 169 28.95 26.24 3.94
N LEU A 170 28.22 26.33 5.05
CA LEU A 170 27.64 27.59 5.57
C LEU A 170 28.48 28.26 6.66
N ILE A 171 29.47 27.56 7.24
CA ILE A 171 30.35 28.09 8.28
C ILE A 171 31.44 28.98 7.66
#